data_AF-T1H3M1-F1
#
_entry.id   AF-T1H3M1-F1
#
_cell.length_a   1.000
_cell.length_b   1.000
_cell.length_c   1.000
_cell.angle_alpha   90.00
_cell.angle_beta   90.00
_cell.angle_gamma   90.00
#
_symmetry.space_group_name_H-M   'P 1'
#
loop_
_entity.id
_entity.type
_entity.pdbx_description
1 polymer ?
#
loop_
_entity_poly.entity_id
_entity_poly.type
_entity_poly.pdbx_seq_one_letter_code
_entity_poly.pdbx_strand_id
1 'polypeptide(L)'
;MCEEIEGDVLLFLTGQEEIEEACKRIKREIDNLGPEIGELKCIPLYSTLPPNLQQRIFEAAPANKANGAIGRKVVVSTNIAETSLTIDGVVFVIDTGFAKQKVYNPRIRVESLLVSPISKASAQQRAGRAGRTKPGKCFRLYTESAFKTEMQENTYPEILRSNL
;
A
#
# COMPACT_ATOMS: atom_id res chain seq x y z
N MET A 1 7.01 -13.73 -15.74
CA MET A 1 7.03 -12.61 -16.71
C MET A 1 7.31 -11.36 -15.89
N CYS A 2 8.49 -10.76 -16.02
CA CYS A 2 8.83 -9.54 -15.28
C CYS A 2 8.26 -8.33 -16.03
N GLU A 3 7.68 -7.36 -15.32
CA GLU A 3 7.15 -6.15 -15.95
C GLU A 3 8.30 -5.27 -16.46
N GLU A 4 8.35 -5.05 -17.77
CA GLU A 4 9.38 -4.26 -18.45
C GLU A 4 9.09 -2.74 -18.40
N ILE A 5 7.94 -2.34 -17.86
CA ILE A 5 7.51 -0.94 -17.82
C ILE A 5 8.02 -0.27 -16.54
N GLU A 6 8.65 0.89 -16.68
CA GLU A 6 9.05 1.72 -15.55
C GLU A 6 7.86 2.16 -14.69
N GLY A 7 8.05 2.20 -13.38
CA GLY A 7 7.05 2.69 -12.45
C GLY A 7 7.26 2.18 -11.04
N ASP A 8 6.86 3.00 -10.08
CA ASP A 8 6.95 2.70 -8.67
C ASP A 8 5.76 1.85 -8.22
N VAL A 9 5.99 1.16 -7.11
CA VAL A 9 5.03 0.25 -6.50
C VAL A 9 4.49 0.85 -5.22
N LEU A 10 3.17 0.76 -5.02
CA LEU A 10 2.50 1.06 -3.77
C LEU A 10 1.83 -0.22 -3.24
N LEU A 11 2.30 -0.71 -2.10
CA LEU A 11 1.78 -1.89 -1.43
C LEU A 11 0.99 -1.49 -0.18
N PHE A 12 -0.25 -1.96 -0.06
CA PHE A 12 -1.08 -1.72 1.12
C PHE A 12 -1.01 -2.88 2.13
N LEU A 13 -0.56 -2.57 3.35
CA LEU A 13 -0.55 -3.44 4.54
C LEU A 13 -1.31 -2.78 5.70
N THR A 14 -1.52 -3.50 6.80
CA THR A 14 -2.48 -3.06 7.83
C THR A 14 -1.84 -2.27 8.97
N GLY A 15 -0.54 -2.41 9.20
CA GLY A 15 0.11 -1.74 10.32
C GLY A 15 1.65 -1.77 10.28
N GLN A 16 2.25 -1.04 11.22
CA GLN A 16 3.68 -0.82 11.32
C GLN A 16 4.52 -2.12 11.32
N GLU A 17 4.17 -3.09 12.16
CA GLU A 17 4.96 -4.33 12.30
C GLU A 17 5.04 -5.11 10.99
N GLU A 18 3.89 -5.29 10.32
CA GLU A 18 3.80 -5.93 9.00
C GLU A 18 4.61 -5.17 7.94
N ILE A 19 4.55 -3.84 7.96
CA ILE A 19 5.28 -2.97 7.03
C ILE A 19 6.79 -3.11 7.21
N GLU A 20 7.28 -3.02 8.44
CA GLU A 20 8.70 -3.14 8.75
C GLU A 20 9.25 -4.51 8.37
N GLU A 21 8.49 -5.58 8.68
CA GLU A 21 8.87 -6.94 8.31
C GLU A 21 8.87 -7.14 6.79
N ALA A 22 7.85 -6.63 6.07
CA ALA A 22 7.79 -6.68 4.62
C ALA A 22 8.97 -5.94 3.99
N CYS A 23 9.31 -4.74 4.46
CA CYS A 23 10.47 -3.98 3.99
C CYS A 23 11.78 -4.75 4.16
N LYS A 24 11.99 -5.39 5.33
CA LYS A 24 13.17 -6.22 5.59
C LYS A 24 13.25 -7.42 4.67
N ARG A 25 12.15 -8.15 4.49
CA ARG A 25 12.08 -9.32 3.60
C ARG A 25 12.32 -8.94 2.15
N ILE A 26 11.62 -7.91 1.65
CA ILE A 26 11.81 -7.41 0.28
C ILE A 26 13.28 -7.07 0.05
N LYS A 27 13.90 -6.31 0.96
CA LYS A 27 15.31 -5.96 0.83
C LYS A 27 16.21 -7.19 0.74
N ARG A 28 16.02 -8.16 1.65
CA ARG A 28 16.79 -9.40 1.66
C ARG A 28 16.64 -10.19 0.36
N GLU A 29 15.42 -10.33 -0.16
CA GLU A 29 15.19 -11.05 -1.41
C GLU A 29 15.82 -10.34 -2.61
N ILE A 30 15.74 -9.00 -2.67
CA ILE A 30 16.40 -8.20 -3.70
C ILE A 30 17.92 -8.37 -3.65
N ASP A 31 18.52 -8.34 -2.46
CA ASP A 31 19.97 -8.53 -2.30
C ASP A 31 20.42 -9.93 -2.78
N ASN A 32 19.54 -10.95 -2.71
CA ASN A 32 19.81 -12.30 -3.19
C ASN A 32 19.70 -12.49 -4.71
N LEU A 33 18.99 -11.61 -5.42
CA LEU A 33 18.75 -11.72 -6.87
C LEU A 33 19.96 -11.29 -7.72
N GLY A 34 21.00 -10.74 -7.10
CA GLY A 34 22.26 -10.42 -7.76
C GLY A 34 22.24 -9.14 -8.60
N PRO A 35 23.30 -8.90 -9.39
CA PRO A 35 23.53 -7.59 -10.04
C PRO A 35 22.64 -7.32 -11.26
N GLU A 36 21.99 -8.35 -11.82
CA GLU A 36 21.21 -8.26 -13.06
C GLU A 36 19.92 -7.46 -12.89
N ILE A 37 19.34 -7.46 -11.69
CA ILE A 37 18.13 -6.69 -11.39
C ILE A 37 18.45 -5.22 -11.11
N GLY A 38 17.49 -4.33 -11.36
CA GLY A 38 17.61 -2.93 -10.99
C GLY A 38 17.59 -2.73 -9.48
N GLU A 39 18.11 -1.60 -9.01
CA GLU A 39 18.07 -1.27 -7.58
C GLU A 39 16.63 -1.03 -7.13
N LEU A 40 16.27 -1.56 -5.96
CA LEU A 40 14.94 -1.40 -5.38
C LEU A 40 15.03 -0.68 -4.04
N LYS A 41 14.38 0.48 -3.95
CA LYS A 41 14.31 1.29 -2.73
C LYS A 41 12.98 1.07 -2.03
N CYS A 42 13.00 0.35 -0.91
CA CYS A 42 11.82 0.11 -0.09
C CYS A 42 11.64 1.20 0.97
N ILE A 43 10.46 1.82 1.03
CA ILE A 43 10.15 2.95 1.92
C ILE A 43 8.88 2.64 2.73
N PRO A 44 8.97 2.52 4.07
CA PRO A 44 7.80 2.33 4.91
C PRO A 44 6.99 3.64 5.05
N LEU A 45 5.66 3.53 5.15
CA LEU A 45 4.77 4.67 5.38
C LEU A 45 3.59 4.31 6.29
N TYR A 46 3.64 4.76 7.55
CA TYR A 46 2.58 4.60 8.55
C TYR A 46 2.55 5.81 9.51
N SER A 47 1.47 5.95 10.28
CA SER A 47 1.13 7.20 10.99
C SER A 47 2.13 7.63 12.05
N THR A 48 2.79 6.68 12.71
CA THR A 48 3.76 6.94 13.78
C THR A 48 5.17 7.26 13.27
N LEU A 49 5.42 7.26 11.96
CA LEU A 49 6.71 7.67 11.41
C LEU A 49 6.98 9.16 11.67
N PRO A 50 8.21 9.53 12.08
CA PRO A 50 8.66 10.91 12.08
C PRO A 50 8.45 11.62 10.72
N PRO A 51 8.10 12.92 10.68
CA PRO A 51 7.80 13.63 9.44
C PRO A 51 8.92 13.56 8.38
N ASN A 52 10.18 13.64 8.80
CA ASN A 52 11.33 13.52 7.90
C ASN A 52 11.42 12.14 7.23
N LEU A 53 10.96 11.07 7.90
CA LEU A 53 10.91 9.73 7.31
C LEU A 53 9.69 9.58 6.39
N GLN A 54 8.56 10.19 6.71
CA GLN A 54 7.39 10.20 5.83
C GLN A 54 7.69 10.92 4.50
N GLN A 55 8.47 12.00 4.54
CA GLN A 55 8.86 12.75 3.34
C GLN A 55 9.70 11.94 2.35
N ARG A 56 10.32 10.83 2.78
CA ARG A 56 11.13 9.97 1.90
C ARG A 56 10.32 9.37 0.75
N ILE A 57 9.00 9.27 0.88
CA ILE A 57 8.13 8.80 -0.21
C ILE A 57 8.19 9.69 -1.46
N PHE A 58 8.58 10.96 -1.30
CA PHE A 58 8.75 11.92 -2.40
C PHE A 58 10.14 11.86 -3.05
N GLU A 59 11.07 11.08 -2.49
CA GLU A 59 12.36 10.85 -3.11
C GLU A 59 12.17 10.13 -4.46
N ALA A 60 13.01 10.47 -5.44
CA ALA A 60 13.02 9.79 -6.72
C ALA A 60 13.37 8.29 -6.56
N ALA A 61 12.89 7.49 -7.49
CA ALA A 61 13.34 6.10 -7.63
C ALA A 61 14.85 6.06 -7.94
N PRO A 62 15.56 4.97 -7.59
CA PRO A 62 16.93 4.75 -8.02
C PRO A 62 17.06 4.86 -9.54
N ALA A 63 18.24 5.29 -10.02
CA ALA A 63 18.51 5.36 -11.45
C ALA A 63 18.57 3.95 -12.07
N ASN A 64 18.23 3.86 -13.35
CA ASN A 64 18.40 2.63 -14.11
C ASN A 64 19.89 2.26 -14.17
N LYS A 65 20.17 0.95 -14.10
CA LYS A 65 21.54 0.44 -14.23
C LYS A 65 22.01 0.50 -15.68
N ALA A 66 23.33 0.48 -15.89
CA ALA A 66 23.94 0.51 -17.22
C ALA A 66 23.56 -0.69 -18.11
N ASN A 67 23.17 -1.81 -17.50
CA ASN A 67 22.66 -2.99 -18.20
C ASN A 67 21.19 -2.86 -18.64
N GLY A 68 20.55 -1.71 -18.41
CA GLY A 68 19.15 -1.44 -18.74
C GLY A 68 18.15 -1.86 -17.65
N ALA A 69 18.61 -2.41 -16.53
CA ALA A 69 17.70 -2.83 -15.46
C ALA A 69 17.08 -1.61 -14.74
N ILE A 70 15.75 -1.64 -14.59
CA ILE A 70 14.96 -0.50 -14.07
C ILE A 70 15.12 -0.34 -12.57
N GLY A 71 15.56 0.83 -12.12
CA GLY A 71 15.52 1.20 -10.71
C GLY A 71 14.10 1.52 -10.26
N ARG A 72 13.65 0.99 -9.13
CA ARG A 72 12.26 1.15 -8.64
C ARG A 72 12.21 1.59 -7.20
N LYS A 73 11.22 2.41 -6.86
CA LYS A 73 10.82 2.65 -5.47
C LYS A 73 9.58 1.81 -5.15
N VAL A 74 9.57 1.22 -3.96
CA VAL A 74 8.42 0.51 -3.40
C VAL A 74 8.02 1.21 -2.11
N VAL A 75 6.84 1.81 -2.10
CA VAL A 75 6.25 2.37 -0.88
C VAL A 75 5.34 1.32 -0.27
N VAL A 76 5.62 0.93 0.97
CA VAL A 76 4.81 -0.03 1.73
C VAL A 76 4.05 0.76 2.79
N SER A 77 2.72 0.86 2.64
CA SER A 77 1.92 1.81 3.40
C SER A 77 0.66 1.20 4.01
N THR A 78 0.17 1.84 5.08
CA THR A 78 -1.22 1.68 5.52
C THR A 78 -2.17 2.45 4.60
N ASN A 79 -3.44 2.59 5.00
CA ASN A 79 -4.43 3.40 4.29
C ASN A 79 -4.11 4.92 4.25
N ILE A 80 -2.99 5.39 4.81
CA ILE A 80 -2.57 6.81 4.68
C ILE A 80 -2.33 7.20 3.22
N ALA A 81 -1.78 6.28 2.42
CA ALA A 81 -1.58 6.50 0.99
C ALA A 81 -2.88 6.41 0.15
N GLU A 82 -4.01 6.03 0.77
CA GLU A 82 -5.29 5.84 0.07
C GLU A 82 -5.95 7.16 -0.33
N THR A 83 -5.87 8.19 0.52
CA THR A 83 -6.51 9.49 0.31
C THR A 83 -5.51 10.65 0.38
N SER A 84 -4.64 10.67 1.38
CA SER A 84 -4.06 11.92 1.88
C SER A 84 -2.72 12.34 1.26
N LEU A 85 -2.08 11.48 0.46
CA LEU A 85 -0.76 11.74 -0.11
C LEU A 85 -0.73 11.42 -1.60
N THR A 86 -0.07 12.26 -2.40
CA THR A 86 0.19 12.00 -3.81
C THR A 86 1.64 11.55 -3.95
N ILE A 87 1.84 10.26 -4.23
CA ILE A 87 3.17 9.69 -4.49
C ILE A 87 3.31 9.63 -6.00
N ASP A 88 4.14 10.50 -6.54
CA ASP A 88 4.39 10.53 -7.99
C ASP A 88 5.18 9.28 -8.43
N GLY A 89 4.94 8.87 -9.66
CA GLY A 89 5.61 7.71 -10.27
C GLY A 89 4.97 6.35 -9.98
N VAL A 90 3.95 6.27 -9.11
CA VAL A 90 3.24 5.01 -8.84
C VAL A 90 2.43 4.55 -10.05
N VAL A 91 2.75 3.35 -10.52
CA VAL A 91 2.10 2.70 -11.68
C VAL A 91 1.58 1.31 -11.29
N PHE A 92 2.15 0.73 -10.24
CA PHE A 92 1.76 -0.59 -9.75
C PHE A 92 1.21 -0.45 -8.34
N VAL A 93 0.01 -0.96 -8.10
CA VAL A 93 -0.59 -1.05 -6.78
C VAL A 93 -0.73 -2.53 -6.43
N ILE A 94 -0.34 -2.90 -5.21
CA ILE A 94 -0.61 -4.22 -4.64
C ILE A 94 -1.56 -4.01 -3.46
N ASP A 95 -2.76 -4.56 -3.57
CA ASP A 95 -3.83 -4.38 -2.59
C ASP A 95 -4.17 -5.71 -1.92
N THR A 96 -3.85 -5.80 -0.62
CA THR A 96 -4.19 -6.96 0.21
C THR A 96 -5.69 -7.05 0.55
N GLY A 97 -6.44 -5.95 0.39
CA GLY A 97 -7.88 -5.93 0.69
C GLY A 97 -8.21 -5.73 2.17
N PHE A 98 -7.22 -5.41 3.02
CA PHE A 98 -7.43 -5.19 4.46
C PHE A 98 -6.96 -3.81 4.92
N ALA A 99 -7.53 -3.37 6.03
CA ALA A 99 -7.09 -2.21 6.79
C ALA A 99 -7.42 -2.39 8.28
N LYS A 100 -6.66 -1.72 9.15
CA LYS A 100 -7.07 -1.54 10.54
C LYS A 100 -8.18 -0.48 10.61
N GLN A 101 -9.33 -0.88 11.12
CA GLN A 101 -10.51 -0.02 11.25
C GLN A 101 -10.92 0.08 12.72
N LYS A 102 -11.33 1.28 13.14
CA LYS A 102 -11.96 1.47 14.44
C LYS A 102 -13.33 0.80 14.43
N VAL A 103 -13.59 0.03 15.48
CA VAL A 103 -14.85 -0.64 15.75
C VAL A 103 -15.25 -0.32 17.17
N TYR A 104 -16.46 0.21 17.33
CA TYR A 104 -17.05 0.52 18.63
C TYR A 104 -18.16 -0.47 18.95
N ASN A 105 -18.10 -1.09 20.13
CA ASN A 105 -19.18 -1.94 20.64
C ASN A 105 -20.00 -1.16 21.68
N PRO A 106 -21.24 -0.73 21.34
CA PRO A 106 -22.04 0.12 22.22
C PRO A 106 -22.55 -0.61 23.47
N ARG A 107 -22.62 -1.96 23.46
CA ARG A 107 -23.11 -2.74 24.61
C ARG A 107 -22.10 -2.74 25.76
N ILE A 108 -20.82 -2.82 25.44
CA ILE A 108 -19.72 -2.86 26.42
C ILE A 108 -18.92 -1.56 26.49
N ARG A 109 -19.22 -0.58 25.63
CA ARG A 109 -18.56 0.74 25.54
C ARG A 109 -17.05 0.66 25.31
N VAL A 110 -16.63 -0.30 24.50
CA VAL A 110 -15.21 -0.50 24.14
C VAL A 110 -14.99 -0.12 22.69
N GLU A 111 -13.97 0.69 22.43
CA GLU A 111 -13.41 0.93 21.10
C GLU A 111 -12.21 0.03 20.89
N SER A 112 -12.07 -0.55 19.70
CA SER A 112 -10.95 -1.41 19.35
C SER A 112 -10.54 -1.19 17.89
N LEU A 113 -9.27 -1.42 17.61
CA LEU A 113 -8.73 -1.33 16.25
C LEU A 113 -8.55 -2.75 15.70
N LEU A 114 -9.42 -3.15 14.78
CA LEU A 114 -9.44 -4.50 14.22
C LEU A 114 -9.02 -4.48 12.76
N VAL A 115 -8.25 -5.49 12.36
CA VAL A 115 -7.99 -5.75 10.94
C VAL A 115 -9.29 -6.24 10.32
N SER A 116 -9.79 -5.51 9.33
CA SER A 116 -11.06 -5.80 8.65
C SER A 116 -10.89 -5.66 7.13
N PRO A 117 -11.71 -6.38 6.33
CA PRO A 117 -11.77 -6.16 4.89
C PRO A 117 -12.11 -4.69 4.57
N ILE A 118 -11.53 -4.16 3.50
CA ILE A 118 -11.87 -2.83 2.99
C ILE A 118 -13.21 -2.86 2.24
N SER A 119 -13.79 -1.68 2.03
CA SER A 119 -14.95 -1.53 1.16
C SER A 119 -14.56 -1.55 -0.32
N LYS A 120 -15.53 -1.81 -1.20
CA LYS A 120 -15.37 -1.69 -2.66
C LYS A 120 -14.92 -0.30 -3.06
N ALA A 121 -15.48 0.74 -2.43
CA ALA A 121 -15.06 2.13 -2.62
C ALA A 121 -13.57 2.33 -2.28
N SER A 122 -13.10 1.80 -1.15
CA SER A 122 -11.69 1.87 -0.74
C SER A 122 -10.77 1.11 -1.72
N ALA A 123 -11.15 -0.11 -2.12
CA ALA A 123 -10.44 -0.90 -3.13
C ALA A 123 -10.34 -0.18 -4.49
N GLN A 124 -11.35 0.59 -4.87
CA GLN A 124 -11.34 1.43 -6.07
C GLN A 124 -10.42 2.63 -5.90
N GLN A 125 -10.43 3.31 -4.75
CA GLN A 125 -9.51 4.41 -4.46
C GLN A 125 -8.05 3.96 -4.48
N ARG A 126 -7.75 2.80 -3.86
CA ARG A 126 -6.41 2.18 -3.91
C ARG A 126 -5.99 1.88 -5.34
N ALA A 127 -6.86 1.25 -6.15
CA ALA A 127 -6.58 0.98 -7.56
C ALA A 127 -6.32 2.27 -8.36
N GLY A 128 -7.07 3.35 -8.06
CA GLY A 128 -6.90 4.67 -8.67
C GLY A 128 -5.52 5.29 -8.43
N ARG A 129 -4.73 4.80 -7.47
CA ARG A 129 -3.35 5.26 -7.24
C ARG A 129 -2.38 4.87 -8.35
N ALA A 130 -2.64 3.76 -9.04
CA ALA A 130 -1.81 3.30 -10.16
C ALA A 130 -2.00 4.14 -11.45
N GLY A 131 -3.14 4.82 -11.59
CA GLY A 131 -3.54 5.45 -12.86
C GLY A 131 -3.34 6.96 -12.94
N ARG A 132 -2.59 7.57 -12.02
CA ARG A 132 -2.51 9.04 -11.91
C ARG A 132 -1.63 9.69 -12.98
N THR A 133 -0.49 9.08 -13.31
CA THR A 133 0.50 9.66 -14.24
C THR A 133 0.47 9.00 -15.60
N LYS A 134 0.25 7.69 -15.66
CA LYS A 134 0.14 6.88 -16.87
C LYS A 134 -0.70 5.62 -16.58
N PRO A 135 -1.11 4.85 -17.61
CA PRO A 135 -1.83 3.59 -17.39
C PRO A 135 -1.05 2.68 -16.44
N GLY A 136 -1.73 2.22 -15.39
CA GLY A 136 -1.13 1.40 -14.34
C GLY A 136 -1.93 0.13 -14.06
N LYS A 137 -1.37 -0.72 -13.20
CA LYS A 137 -1.93 -2.02 -12.83
C LYS A 137 -2.19 -2.08 -11.33
N CYS A 138 -3.33 -2.63 -10.94
CA CYS A 138 -3.66 -2.93 -9.56
C CYS A 138 -3.79 -4.46 -9.39
N PHE A 139 -2.91 -5.02 -8.56
CA PHE A 139 -2.88 -6.43 -8.20
C PHE A 139 -3.61 -6.63 -6.88
N ARG A 140 -4.84 -7.15 -6.97
CA ARG A 140 -5.67 -7.47 -5.81
C ARG A 140 -5.37 -8.89 -5.35
N LEU A 141 -5.03 -9.07 -4.08
CA LEU A 141 -4.71 -10.39 -3.50
C LEU A 141 -5.96 -11.12 -2.98
N TYR A 142 -7.11 -10.84 -3.58
CA TYR A 142 -8.41 -11.43 -3.26
C TYR A 142 -9.16 -11.74 -4.55
N THR A 143 -10.07 -12.70 -4.49
CA THR A 143 -10.82 -13.15 -5.68
C THR A 143 -11.87 -12.12 -6.08
N GLU A 144 -12.30 -12.19 -7.34
CA GLU A 144 -13.42 -11.37 -7.82
C GLU A 144 -14.72 -11.69 -7.04
N SER A 145 -14.90 -12.96 -6.64
CA SER A 145 -16.04 -13.35 -5.79
C SER A 145 -16.00 -12.62 -4.46
N ALA A 146 -14.87 -12.66 -3.73
CA ALA A 146 -14.72 -11.97 -2.46
C ALA A 146 -14.97 -10.46 -2.60
N PHE A 147 -14.44 -9.85 -3.67
CA PHE A 147 -14.72 -8.44 -3.98
C PHE A 147 -16.21 -8.17 -4.17
N LYS A 148 -16.96 -9.04 -4.86
CA LYS A 148 -18.38 -8.84 -5.17
C LYS A 148 -19.30 -9.14 -3.99
N THR A 149 -19.02 -10.21 -3.23
CA THR A 149 -19.96 -10.78 -2.25
C THR A 149 -19.59 -10.52 -0.79
N GLU A 150 -18.30 -10.40 -0.47
CA GLU A 150 -17.83 -10.28 0.92
C GLU A 150 -17.53 -8.83 1.31
N MET A 151 -17.08 -8.00 0.36
CA MET A 151 -16.78 -6.59 0.62
C MET A 151 -18.03 -5.71 0.56
N GLN A 152 -18.17 -4.83 1.55
CA GLN A 152 -19.23 -3.83 1.59
C GLN A 152 -19.02 -2.75 0.52
N GLU A 153 -20.09 -2.14 0.00
CA GLU A 153 -19.99 -1.05 -0.97
C GLU A 153 -19.18 0.13 -0.41
N ASN A 154 -19.55 0.59 0.79
CA ASN A 154 -18.93 1.71 1.48
C ASN A 154 -18.61 1.34 2.92
N THR A 155 -17.51 1.88 3.42
CA THR A 155 -17.18 1.79 4.86
C THR A 155 -18.16 2.66 5.64
N TYR A 156 -18.67 2.17 6.78
CA TYR A 156 -19.52 3.00 7.64
C TYR A 156 -18.80 4.31 8.03
N PRO A 157 -19.53 5.45 8.09
CA PRO A 157 -19.01 6.70 8.61
C PRO A 157 -18.35 6.52 9.99
N GLU A 158 -17.25 7.24 10.26
CA GLU A 158 -16.53 7.13 11.53
C GLU A 158 -17.41 7.49 12.74
N ILE A 159 -18.37 8.42 12.58
CA ILE A 159 -19.37 8.77 13.61
C ILE A 159 -20.22 7.57 14.08
N LEU A 160 -20.40 6.54 13.25
CA LEU A 160 -21.12 5.31 13.62
C LEU A 160 -20.19 4.23 14.18
N ARG A 161 -18.88 4.50 14.26
CA ARG A 161 -17.83 3.54 14.62
C ARG A 161 -16.92 4.01 15.75
N SER A 162 -17.19 5.19 16.31
CA SER A 162 -16.44 5.77 17.43
C SER A 162 -17.38 6.16 18.57
N ASN A 163 -16.82 6.21 19.77
CA ASN A 163 -17.52 6.74 20.94
C ASN A 163 -17.53 8.28 20.86
N LEU A 164 -18.71 8.89 20.82
CA LEU A 164 -18.90 10.35 20.74
C LEU A 164 -18.95 10.99 22.14
#